data_AF-A0A1S8WR25-F1
#
_entry.id   AF-A0A1S8WR25-F1
#
_cell.length_a   1.000
_cell.length_b   1.000
_cell.length_c   1.000
_cell.angle_alpha   90.00
_cell.angle_beta   90.00
_cell.angle_gamma   90.00
#
_symmetry.space_group_name_H-M   'P 1'
#
loop_
_entity.id
_entity.type
_entity.pdbx_description
1 polymer ?
#
loop_
_entity_poly.entity_id
_entity_poly.type
_entity_poly.pdbx_seq_one_letter_code
_entity_poly.pdbx_strand_id
1 'polypeptide(L)'
;ILAEQLEKGKIVGSRVNEYKHRLELLQAKRLQLKTQREAQGLVYTDQMEQIITEEEFDLLKQVGELEAEFRQQFEEWEAVKQAVKYCRQMVDLSRARLVHEFENWYRICFFDAELPKPHTEIKDQTPIEETHDKVSTTGEAIQYIQLAKEASFENVPQWEKYERAKEAVIQ
;
A
#
# COMPACT_ATOMS: atom_id res chain seq x y z
N ILE A 1 -7.18 -4.50 12.16
CA ILE A 1 -6.34 -5.37 11.29
C ILE A 1 -5.20 -4.60 10.63
N LEU A 2 -5.39 -3.78 9.57
CA LEU A 2 -4.24 -3.11 8.92
C LEU A 2 -3.44 -2.19 9.88
N ALA A 3 -4.13 -1.35 10.67
CA ALA A 3 -3.48 -0.48 11.64
C ALA A 3 -2.68 -1.25 12.71
N GLU A 4 -3.24 -2.36 13.18
CA GLU A 4 -2.59 -3.27 14.13
C GLU A 4 -1.34 -3.93 13.54
N GLN A 5 -1.41 -4.39 12.28
CA GLN A 5 -0.25 -4.96 11.58
C GLN A 5 0.84 -3.91 11.32
N LEU A 6 0.47 -2.67 11.04
CA LEU A 6 1.42 -1.57 10.92
C LEU A 6 2.13 -1.27 12.24
N GLU A 7 1.39 -1.28 13.34
CA GLU A 7 1.97 -1.05 14.66
C GLU A 7 2.88 -2.20 15.09
N LYS A 8 2.45 -3.46 14.89
CA LYS A 8 3.31 -4.63 15.08
C LYS A 8 4.58 -4.52 14.23
N GLY A 9 4.45 -4.10 12.97
CA GLY A 9 5.59 -3.95 12.06
C GLY A 9 6.61 -2.92 12.53
N LYS A 10 6.16 -1.80 13.11
CA LYS A 10 7.04 -0.79 13.72
C LYS A 10 7.78 -1.33 14.93
N ILE A 11 7.09 -2.06 15.81
CA ILE A 11 7.68 -2.62 17.02
C ILE A 11 8.77 -3.64 16.65
N VAL A 12 8.44 -4.62 15.81
CA VAL A 12 9.40 -5.67 15.41
C VAL A 12 10.54 -5.06 14.58
N GLY A 13 10.24 -4.11 13.69
CA GLY A 13 11.28 -3.40 12.92
C GLY A 13 12.25 -2.62 13.80
N SER A 14 11.76 -1.98 14.87
CA SER A 14 12.61 -1.28 15.83
C SER A 14 13.53 -2.25 16.58
N ARG A 15 13.02 -3.42 16.98
CA ARG A 15 13.83 -4.49 17.59
C ARG A 15 14.92 -4.98 16.64
N VAL A 16 14.58 -5.28 15.38
CA VAL A 16 15.57 -5.70 14.37
C VAL A 16 16.69 -4.67 14.21
N ASN A 17 16.36 -3.37 14.21
CA ASN A 17 17.37 -2.31 14.17
C ASN A 17 18.26 -2.27 15.41
N GLU A 18 17.67 -2.45 16.60
CA GLU A 18 18.42 -2.54 17.85
C GLU A 18 19.41 -3.73 17.83
N TYR A 19 18.95 -4.91 17.40
CA TYR A 19 19.79 -6.10 17.24
C TYR A 19 20.92 -5.87 16.26
N LYS A 20 20.62 -5.26 15.11
CA LYS A 20 21.64 -4.90 14.11
C LYS A 20 22.70 -3.98 14.71
N HIS A 21 22.29 -2.93 15.41
CA HIS A 21 23.22 -1.98 15.99
C HIS A 21 24.08 -2.60 17.10
N ARG A 22 23.47 -3.43 17.95
CA ARG A 22 24.19 -4.18 18.97
C ARG A 22 25.21 -5.16 18.36
N LEU A 23 24.86 -5.82 17.27
CA LEU A 23 25.77 -6.70 16.53
C LEU A 23 26.97 -5.92 15.97
N GLU A 24 26.73 -4.77 15.37
CA GLU A 24 27.79 -3.87 14.88
C GLU A 24 28.75 -3.46 16.01
N LEU A 25 28.22 -3.08 17.18
CA LEU A 25 29.03 -2.70 18.34
C LEU A 25 29.89 -3.86 18.87
N LEU A 26 29.31 -5.07 19.00
CA LEU A 26 30.06 -6.25 19.45
C LEU A 26 31.13 -6.66 18.45
N GLN A 27 30.82 -6.62 17.16
CA GLN A 27 31.79 -6.92 16.10
C GLN A 27 32.94 -5.91 16.08
N ALA A 28 32.64 -4.61 16.28
CA ALA A 28 33.65 -3.56 16.39
C ALA A 28 34.55 -3.77 17.62
N LYS A 29 33.97 -4.06 18.80
CA LYS A 29 34.73 -4.35 20.03
C LYS A 29 35.65 -5.56 19.84
N ARG A 30 35.13 -6.65 19.26
CA ARG A 30 35.93 -7.85 18.97
C ARG A 30 37.08 -7.55 18.01
N LEU A 31 36.83 -6.76 16.96
CA LEU A 31 37.87 -6.36 16.02
C LEU A 31 38.95 -5.53 16.72
N GLN A 32 38.57 -4.61 17.61
CA GLN A 32 39.51 -3.80 18.38
C GLN A 32 40.42 -4.68 19.25
N LEU A 33 39.86 -5.65 19.98
CA LEU A 33 40.65 -6.57 20.80
C LEU A 33 41.58 -7.43 19.94
N LYS A 34 41.08 -7.93 18.81
CA LYS A 34 41.87 -8.68 17.83
C LYS A 34 43.07 -7.87 17.35
N THR A 35 42.84 -6.62 16.93
CA THR A 35 43.91 -5.73 16.46
C THR A 35 44.90 -5.39 17.56
N GLN A 36 44.43 -5.15 18.80
CA GLN A 36 45.30 -4.89 19.94
C GLN A 36 46.20 -6.08 20.26
N ARG A 37 45.64 -7.30 20.26
CA ARG A 37 46.39 -8.55 20.46
C ARG A 37 47.43 -8.77 19.36
N GLU A 38 47.06 -8.54 18.11
CA GLU A 38 47.97 -8.66 16.97
C GLU A 38 49.11 -7.64 17.02
N ALA A 39 48.82 -6.41 17.45
CA ALA A 39 49.84 -5.38 17.68
C ALA A 39 50.82 -5.73 18.81
N GLN A 40 50.41 -6.56 19.76
CA GLN A 40 51.28 -7.11 20.82
C GLN A 40 52.10 -8.33 20.37
N GLY A 41 51.96 -8.78 19.12
CA GLY A 41 52.66 -9.94 18.58
C GLY A 41 52.05 -11.29 18.98
N LEU A 42 50.90 -11.29 19.66
CA LEU A 42 50.23 -12.50 20.15
C LEU A 42 49.34 -13.11 19.06
N VAL A 43 49.90 -13.49 17.91
CA VAL A 43 49.12 -13.96 16.75
C VAL A 43 48.95 -15.48 16.74
N TYR A 44 50.05 -16.21 16.93
CA TYR A 44 50.09 -17.67 16.86
C TYR A 44 50.88 -18.25 18.03
N THR A 45 50.50 -19.45 18.46
CA THR A 45 51.27 -20.27 19.41
C THR A 45 52.47 -20.91 18.70
N ASP A 46 53.39 -21.49 19.47
CA ASP A 46 54.54 -22.26 18.93
C ASP A 46 54.09 -23.46 18.05
N GLN A 47 52.84 -23.89 18.19
CA GLN A 47 52.21 -24.96 17.40
C GLN A 47 51.49 -24.43 16.15
N MET A 48 51.66 -23.14 15.81
CA MET A 48 50.97 -22.43 14.73
C MET A 48 49.44 -22.34 14.90
N GLU A 49 48.92 -22.46 16.12
CA GLU A 49 47.49 -22.26 16.40
C GLU A 49 47.21 -20.78 16.66
N GLN A 50 46.05 -20.28 16.21
CA GLN A 50 45.68 -18.88 16.42
C GLN A 50 45.44 -18.63 17.91
N ILE A 51 46.09 -17.59 18.46
CA ILE A 51 45.84 -17.14 19.83
C ILE A 51 44.54 -16.33 19.85
N ILE A 52 43.64 -16.69 20.75
CA ILE A 52 42.40 -15.96 21.04
C ILE A 52 42.33 -15.81 22.56
N THR A 53 42.13 -14.58 23.03
CA THR A 53 41.90 -14.30 24.45
C THR A 53 40.52 -14.77 24.90
N GLU A 54 40.36 -15.04 26.19
CA GLU A 54 39.06 -15.39 26.78
C GLU A 54 37.99 -14.33 26.46
N GLU A 55 38.33 -13.04 26.54
CA GLU A 55 37.40 -11.94 26.21
C GLU A 55 36.98 -11.96 24.73
N GLU A 56 37.90 -12.24 23.79
CA GLU A 56 37.57 -12.39 22.37
C GLU A 56 36.65 -13.59 22.12
N PHE A 57 36.88 -14.70 22.83
CA PHE A 57 36.05 -15.90 22.74
C PHE A 57 34.63 -15.66 23.26
N ASP A 58 34.50 -14.98 24.40
CA ASP A 58 33.20 -14.61 24.96
C ASP A 58 32.42 -13.68 24.02
N LEU A 59 33.10 -12.73 23.38
CA LEU A 59 32.47 -11.88 22.37
C LEU A 59 32.05 -12.66 21.12
N LEU A 60 32.82 -13.65 20.68
CA LEU A 60 32.43 -14.54 19.57
C LEU A 60 31.15 -15.30 19.90
N LYS A 61 31.05 -15.84 21.12
CA LYS A 61 29.86 -16.52 21.60
C LYS A 61 28.64 -15.58 21.63
N GLN A 62 28.79 -14.39 22.22
CA GLN A 62 27.73 -13.38 22.26
C GLN A 62 27.29 -12.94 20.86
N VAL A 63 28.22 -12.77 19.92
CA VAL A 63 27.91 -12.46 18.52
C VAL A 63 27.08 -13.59 17.89
N GLY A 64 27.46 -14.86 18.09
CA GLY A 64 26.73 -15.99 17.55
C GLY A 64 25.30 -16.12 18.10
N GLU A 65 25.12 -15.91 19.41
CA GLU A 65 23.81 -15.88 20.05
C GLU A 65 22.95 -14.73 19.51
N LEU A 66 23.52 -13.53 19.41
CA LEU A 66 22.82 -12.35 18.92
C LEU A 66 22.46 -12.45 17.43
N GLU A 67 23.28 -13.10 16.61
CA GLU A 67 22.96 -13.41 15.21
C GLU A 67 21.77 -14.37 15.08
N ALA A 68 21.65 -15.35 15.98
CA ALA A 68 20.50 -16.25 16.01
C ALA A 68 19.22 -15.49 16.39
N GLU A 69 19.28 -14.65 17.42
CA GLU A 69 18.14 -13.79 17.82
C GLU A 69 17.76 -12.81 16.70
N PHE A 70 18.74 -12.16 16.07
CA PHE A 70 18.51 -11.25 14.95
C PHE A 70 17.79 -11.95 13.80
N ARG A 71 18.24 -13.16 13.40
CA ARG A 71 17.59 -13.93 12.33
C ARG A 71 16.13 -14.21 12.65
N GLN A 72 15.84 -14.64 13.89
CA GLN A 72 14.47 -14.91 14.32
C GLN A 72 13.59 -13.65 14.28
N GLN A 73 14.09 -12.51 14.78
CA GLN A 73 13.34 -11.25 14.75
C GLN A 73 13.14 -10.72 13.33
N PHE A 74 14.13 -10.92 12.45
CA PHE A 74 14.04 -10.53 11.06
C PHE A 74 12.99 -11.35 10.30
N GLU A 75 12.90 -12.65 10.54
CA GLU A 75 11.85 -13.50 9.99
C GLU A 75 10.45 -13.06 10.45
N GLU A 76 10.29 -12.72 11.74
CA GLU A 76 9.03 -12.16 12.24
C GLU A 76 8.69 -10.84 11.55
N TRP A 77 9.66 -9.94 11.40
CA TRP A 77 9.45 -8.66 10.73
C TRP A 77 9.01 -8.84 9.27
N GLU A 78 9.65 -9.76 8.53
CA GLU A 78 9.29 -10.04 7.13
C GLU A 78 7.87 -10.63 7.03
N ALA A 79 7.48 -11.51 7.95
CA ALA A 79 6.13 -12.04 8.03
C ALA A 79 5.09 -10.93 8.26
N VAL A 80 5.34 -10.01 9.19
CA VAL A 80 4.46 -8.87 9.47
C VAL A 80 4.38 -7.93 8.27
N LYS A 81 5.52 -7.64 7.62
CA LYS A 81 5.59 -6.83 6.40
C LYS A 81 4.75 -7.44 5.27
N GLN A 82 4.78 -8.76 5.10
CA GLN A 82 3.94 -9.45 4.12
C GLN A 82 2.45 -9.37 4.50
N ALA A 83 2.10 -9.50 5.78
CA ALA A 83 0.72 -9.33 6.25
C ALA A 83 0.19 -7.91 6.00
N VAL A 84 1.00 -6.87 6.24
CA VAL A 84 0.66 -5.48 5.91
C VAL A 84 0.39 -5.32 4.42
N LYS A 85 1.27 -5.87 3.57
CA LYS A 85 1.12 -5.81 2.11
C LYS A 85 -0.20 -6.44 1.66
N TYR A 86 -0.52 -7.63 2.18
CA TYR A 86 -1.77 -8.31 1.88
C TYR A 86 -3.00 -7.49 2.31
N CYS A 87 -2.99 -6.97 3.55
CA CYS A 87 -4.09 -6.15 4.06
C CYS A 87 -4.34 -4.91 3.20
N ARG A 88 -3.27 -4.25 2.73
CA ARG A 88 -3.39 -3.09 1.82
C ARG A 88 -4.04 -3.49 0.50
N GLN A 89 -3.56 -4.57 -0.12
CA GLN A 89 -4.14 -5.07 -1.37
C GLN A 89 -5.62 -5.38 -1.25
N MET A 90 -6.04 -6.00 -0.14
CA MET A 90 -7.45 -6.30 0.12
C MET A 90 -8.31 -5.04 0.24
N VAL A 91 -7.78 -3.97 0.86
CA VAL A 91 -8.46 -2.67 0.95
C VAL A 91 -8.55 -1.99 -0.41
N ASP A 92 -7.51 -2.08 -1.23
CA ASP A 92 -7.51 -1.49 -2.56
C ASP A 92 -8.50 -2.21 -3.49
N LEU A 93 -8.55 -3.55 -3.43
CA LEU A 93 -9.50 -4.36 -4.17
C LEU A 93 -10.95 -4.07 -3.75
N SER A 94 -11.23 -3.93 -2.46
CA SER A 94 -12.58 -3.60 -1.99
C SER A 94 -13.01 -2.21 -2.44
N ARG A 95 -12.09 -1.23 -2.41
CA ARG A 95 -12.33 0.12 -2.93
C ARG A 95 -12.64 0.10 -4.42
N ALA A 96 -11.80 -0.56 -5.22
CA ALA A 96 -12.00 -0.65 -6.67
C ALA A 96 -13.35 -1.32 -7.02
N ARG A 97 -13.70 -2.38 -6.28
CA ARG A 97 -14.99 -3.05 -6.43
C ARG A 97 -16.16 -2.13 -6.12
N LEU A 98 -16.12 -1.39 -5.01
CA LEU A 98 -17.19 -0.46 -4.63
C LEU A 98 -17.37 0.66 -5.67
N VAL A 99 -16.27 1.20 -6.19
CA VAL A 99 -16.32 2.20 -7.28
C VAL A 99 -16.98 1.61 -8.52
N HIS A 100 -16.57 0.40 -8.93
CA HIS A 100 -17.16 -0.27 -10.09
C HIS A 100 -18.66 -0.58 -9.90
N GLU A 101 -19.05 -1.08 -8.72
CA GLU A 101 -20.46 -1.35 -8.39
C GLU A 101 -21.28 -0.06 -8.40
N PHE A 102 -20.72 1.05 -7.90
CA PHE A 102 -21.34 2.36 -7.93
C PHE A 102 -21.50 2.90 -9.36
N GLU A 103 -20.44 2.85 -10.18
CA GLU A 103 -20.49 3.27 -11.58
C GLU A 103 -21.56 2.49 -12.35
N ASN A 104 -21.64 1.17 -12.15
CA ASN A 104 -22.65 0.34 -12.78
C ASN A 104 -24.06 0.68 -12.31
N TRP A 105 -24.26 0.84 -10.99
CA TRP A 105 -25.56 1.24 -10.43
C TRP A 105 -25.99 2.62 -10.96
N TYR A 106 -25.08 3.59 -10.98
CA TYR A 106 -25.32 4.94 -11.48
C TYR A 106 -25.71 4.92 -12.97
N ARG A 107 -25.01 4.14 -13.80
CA ARG A 107 -25.36 3.94 -15.20
C ARG A 107 -26.79 3.40 -15.36
N ILE A 108 -27.14 2.35 -14.62
CA ILE A 108 -28.46 1.73 -14.70
C ILE A 108 -29.57 2.73 -14.31
N CYS A 109 -29.37 3.48 -13.23
CA CYS A 109 -30.40 4.38 -12.71
C CYS A 109 -30.60 5.65 -13.54
N PHE A 110 -29.56 6.18 -14.20
CA PHE A 110 -29.60 7.50 -14.81
C PHE A 110 -29.34 7.52 -16.32
N PHE A 111 -28.74 6.48 -16.89
CA PHE A 111 -28.50 6.38 -18.34
C PHE A 111 -29.36 5.30 -18.98
N ASP A 112 -29.55 4.15 -18.33
CA ASP A 112 -30.37 3.05 -18.88
C ASP A 112 -31.88 3.22 -18.59
N ALA A 113 -32.25 4.13 -17.68
CA ALA A 113 -33.65 4.44 -17.32
C ALA A 113 -34.35 5.39 -18.31
N GLU A 114 -33.63 6.03 -19.23
CA GLU A 114 -34.15 6.97 -20.24
C GLU A 114 -34.34 6.35 -21.63
N LEU A 115 -34.85 5.11 -21.71
CA LEU A 115 -35.60 4.71 -22.90
C LEU A 115 -37.09 4.61 -22.55
N PRO A 116 -37.86 5.69 -22.74
CA PRO A 116 -39.26 5.52 -23.11
C PRO A 116 -39.26 4.60 -24.32
N LYS A 117 -39.86 3.40 -24.18
CA LYS A 117 -40.19 2.59 -25.35
C LYS A 117 -40.94 3.53 -26.31
N PRO A 118 -40.44 3.80 -27.51
CA PRO A 118 -41.29 4.45 -28.49
C PRO A 118 -42.43 3.48 -28.71
N HIS A 119 -43.62 3.86 -28.25
CA HIS A 119 -44.85 3.35 -28.84
C HIS A 119 -44.87 3.85 -30.28
N THR A 120 -44.07 3.25 -31.14
CA THR A 120 -44.25 3.34 -32.57
C THR A 120 -45.36 2.37 -32.89
N GLU A 121 -46.56 2.93 -33.03
CA GLU A 121 -47.62 2.32 -33.81
C GLU A 121 -47.01 1.71 -35.07
N ILE A 122 -47.26 0.42 -35.27
CA ILE A 122 -46.93 -0.28 -36.50
C ILE A 122 -47.75 0.39 -37.61
N LYS A 123 -47.10 1.25 -38.38
CA LYS A 123 -47.50 1.55 -39.76
C LYS A 123 -46.33 1.24 -40.68
N ASP A 124 -46.60 0.23 -41.49
CA ASP A 124 -45.91 -0.29 -42.67
C ASP A 124 -44.71 0.48 -43.25
N GLN A 125 -43.60 -0.27 -43.40
CA GLN A 125 -42.64 -0.33 -44.53
C GLN A 125 -41.74 0.92 -44.75
N THR A 126 -40.40 0.86 -44.68
CA THR A 126 -39.41 0.09 -45.47
C THR A 126 -38.00 0.24 -44.86
N PRO A 127 -36.99 -0.59 -45.22
CA PRO A 127 -35.70 -0.67 -44.52
C PRO A 127 -34.62 0.25 -45.12
N ILE A 128 -33.88 0.98 -44.28
CA ILE A 128 -32.63 1.64 -44.70
C ILE A 128 -31.54 1.43 -43.64
N GLU A 129 -30.48 0.80 -44.17
CA GLU A 129 -29.08 0.56 -43.82
C GLU A 129 -28.41 1.18 -42.57
N GLU A 130 -27.51 0.35 -42.04
CA GLU A 130 -26.50 0.57 -41.02
C GLU A 130 -25.61 1.80 -41.27
N THR A 131 -25.20 2.49 -40.20
CA THR A 131 -23.83 3.01 -40.07
C THR A 131 -23.40 3.04 -38.60
N HIS A 132 -22.34 2.29 -38.32
CA HIS A 132 -21.53 2.45 -37.12
C HIS A 132 -20.84 3.81 -37.15
N ASP A 133 -20.98 4.63 -36.10
CA ASP A 133 -20.03 5.71 -35.89
C ASP A 133 -19.62 5.90 -34.42
N LYS A 134 -18.31 6.14 -34.28
CA LYS A 134 -17.55 6.17 -33.04
C LYS A 134 -17.80 7.51 -32.34
N VAL A 135 -18.28 7.48 -31.10
CA VAL A 135 -18.46 8.72 -30.32
C VAL A 135 -17.09 9.26 -29.91
N SER A 136 -16.70 10.33 -30.60
CA SER A 136 -15.55 11.18 -30.30
C SER A 136 -15.87 12.09 -29.11
N THR A 137 -14.98 12.12 -28.13
CA THR A 137 -15.10 12.97 -26.93
C THR A 137 -14.70 14.41 -27.29
N THR A 138 -15.66 15.22 -27.74
CA THR A 138 -15.47 16.66 -27.98
C THR A 138 -15.98 17.46 -26.78
N GLY A 139 -15.24 18.51 -26.37
CA GLY A 139 -15.51 19.34 -25.18
C GLY A 139 -16.87 20.04 -25.16
N GLU A 140 -17.56 20.13 -26.29
CA GLU A 140 -18.94 20.64 -26.38
C GLU A 140 -19.95 19.75 -25.63
N ALA A 141 -19.73 18.43 -25.62
CA ALA A 141 -20.58 17.49 -24.89
C ALA A 141 -20.49 17.71 -23.36
N ILE A 142 -19.31 18.12 -22.87
CA ILE A 142 -19.09 18.42 -21.44
C ILE A 142 -19.84 19.69 -21.04
N GLN A 143 -19.87 20.70 -21.92
CA GLN A 143 -20.54 21.97 -21.64
C GLN A 143 -22.06 21.82 -21.57
N TYR A 144 -22.64 20.99 -22.44
CA TYR A 144 -24.07 20.65 -22.39
C TYR A 144 -24.46 19.89 -21.11
N ILE A 145 -23.60 18.98 -20.63
CA ILE A 145 -23.81 18.26 -19.37
C ILE A 145 -23.75 19.21 -18.17
N GLN A 146 -22.84 20.19 -18.18
CA GLN A 146 -22.72 21.18 -17.11
C GLN A 146 -23.96 22.07 -17.01
N LEU A 147 -24.46 22.57 -18.14
CA LEU A 147 -25.67 23.40 -18.23
C LEU A 147 -26.93 22.62 -17.83
N ALA A 148 -27.06 21.35 -18.25
CA ALA A 148 -28.18 20.50 -17.85
C ALA A 148 -28.15 20.18 -16.34
N LYS A 149 -26.96 20.06 -15.76
CA LYS A 149 -26.77 19.88 -14.32
C LYS A 149 -27.14 21.14 -13.52
N GLU A 150 -26.89 22.33 -14.02
CA GLU A 150 -27.30 23.56 -13.31
C GLU A 150 -28.84 23.73 -13.36
N ALA A 151 -29.45 23.52 -14.53
CA ALA A 151 -30.90 23.65 -14.71
C ALA A 151 -31.74 22.63 -13.92
N SER A 152 -31.21 21.44 -13.68
CA SER A 152 -31.92 20.38 -12.94
C SER A 152 -31.89 20.58 -11.41
N PHE A 153 -30.95 21.37 -10.89
CA PHE A 153 -30.77 21.55 -9.44
C PHE A 153 -31.37 22.85 -8.89
N GLU A 154 -31.63 23.86 -9.73
CA GLU A 154 -32.29 25.11 -9.30
C GLU A 154 -33.75 24.90 -8.84
N ASN A 155 -34.44 23.85 -9.33
CA ASN A 155 -35.84 23.59 -8.99
C ASN A 155 -36.04 22.58 -7.85
N VAL A 156 -34.98 22.15 -7.15
CA VAL A 156 -35.08 21.17 -6.07
C VAL A 156 -35.08 21.87 -4.71
N PRO A 157 -36.13 21.74 -3.87
CA PRO A 157 -36.27 22.44 -2.58
C PRO A 157 -35.24 22.10 -1.48
N GLN A 158 -34.15 21.39 -1.82
CA GLN A 158 -33.10 20.98 -0.88
C GLN A 158 -31.68 21.27 -1.38
N TRP A 159 -31.52 22.04 -2.48
CA TRP A 159 -30.21 22.35 -3.06
C TRP A 159 -29.25 23.03 -2.07
N GLU A 160 -29.78 23.85 -1.14
CA GLU A 160 -29.00 24.48 -0.07
C GLU A 160 -28.34 23.47 0.88
N LYS A 161 -28.96 22.29 1.08
CA LYS A 161 -28.36 21.22 1.91
C LYS A 161 -27.21 20.54 1.19
N TYR A 162 -27.29 20.45 -0.15
CA TYR A 162 -26.23 19.90 -0.99
C TYR A 162 -25.01 20.84 -1.04
N GLU A 163 -25.22 22.15 -1.22
CA GLU A 163 -24.14 23.15 -1.17
C GLU A 163 -23.46 23.18 0.20
N ARG A 164 -24.22 23.18 1.29
CA ARG A 164 -23.66 23.14 2.65
C ARG A 164 -22.86 21.86 2.94
N ALA A 165 -23.28 20.72 2.40
CA ALA A 165 -22.54 19.46 2.53
C ALA A 165 -21.26 19.43 1.68
N LYS A 166 -21.30 20.05 0.49
CA LYS A 166 -20.14 20.19 -0.41
C LYS A 166 -19.06 21.09 0.19
N GLU A 167 -19.43 22.23 0.76
CA GLU A 167 -18.48 23.13 1.44
C GLU A 167 -17.81 22.48 2.65
N ALA A 168 -18.54 21.65 3.41
CA ALA A 168 -18.02 20.95 4.59
C ALA A 168 -16.99 19.84 4.26
N VAL A 169 -16.95 19.36 3.02
CA VAL A 169 -16.01 18.31 2.56
C VAL A 169 -14.71 18.91 2.00
N ILE A 170 -14.70 20.23 1.74
CA ILE A 170 -13.57 20.94 1.11
C ILE A 170 -12.67 21.66 2.15
N GLN A 171 -13.04 21.67 3.44
CA GLN A 171 -12.17 22.10 4.55
C GLN A 171 -11.38 20.94 5.16
#